data_AF-A0A0R1TQU9-F1
#
_entry.id   AF-A0A0R1TQU9-F1
#
_cell.length_a   1.000
_cell.length_b   1.000
_cell.length_c   1.000
_cell.angle_alpha   90.00
_cell.angle_beta   90.00
_cell.angle_gamma   90.00
#
_symmetry.space_group_name_H-M   'P 1'
#
loop_
_entity.id
_entity.type
_entity.pdbx_description
1 polymer ?
#
loop_
_entity_poly.entity_id
_entity_poly.type
_entity_poly.pdbx_seq_one_letter_code
_entity_poly.pdbx_strand_id
1 'polypeptide(L)'
;MQWMGWILAKKEGEMMLRSKIFWSICLLVAVSLFLASLVEQNLWLLLGAGIVATITYFLADDVLFAEYNQKRELKRQKLQKAFDDRRKKE
;
A
#
# COMPACT_ATOMS: atom_id res chain seq x y z
N MET A 1 17.41 -29.91 3.76
CA MET A 1 17.29 -28.47 4.10
C MET A 1 16.51 -27.65 3.05
N GLN A 2 16.54 -27.96 1.75
CA GLN A 2 15.76 -27.25 0.71
C GLN A 2 14.23 -27.25 0.91
N TRP A 3 13.66 -28.34 1.44
CA TRP A 3 12.21 -28.47 1.66
C TRP A 3 11.65 -27.49 2.70
N MET A 4 12.44 -27.13 3.73
CA MET A 4 12.00 -26.14 4.73
C MET A 4 11.95 -24.72 4.15
N GLY A 5 12.87 -24.38 3.23
CA GLY A 5 12.86 -23.08 2.56
C GLY A 5 11.63 -22.89 1.67
N TRP A 6 11.19 -23.94 0.97
CA TRP A 6 9.99 -23.88 0.14
C TRP A 6 8.70 -23.73 0.96
N ILE A 7 8.60 -24.40 2.12
CA ILE A 7 7.45 -24.27 3.04
C ILE A 7 7.38 -22.86 3.63
N LEU A 8 8.53 -22.28 4.01
CA LEU A 8 8.58 -20.90 4.51
C LEU A 8 8.14 -19.90 3.44
N ALA A 9 8.72 -19.99 2.23
CA ALA A 9 8.37 -19.09 1.14
C ALA A 9 6.88 -19.19 0.75
N LYS A 10 6.32 -20.40 0.74
CA LYS A 10 4.88 -20.60 0.50
C LYS A 10 4.03 -19.97 1.60
N LYS A 11 4.41 -20.14 2.86
CA LYS A 11 3.69 -19.55 4.00
C LYS A 11 3.75 -18.02 3.99
N GLU A 12 4.91 -17.44 3.66
CA GLU A 12 5.06 -15.99 3.50
C GLU A 12 4.21 -15.44 2.36
N GLY A 13 4.16 -16.13 1.21
CA GLY A 13 3.30 -15.77 0.09
C GLY A 13 1.81 -15.78 0.45
N GLU A 14 1.35 -16.81 1.17
CA GLU A 14 -0.04 -16.89 1.65
C GLU A 14 -0.36 -15.79 2.67
N MET A 15 0.55 -15.49 3.60
CA MET A 15 0.38 -14.40 4.57
C MET A 15 0.30 -13.03 3.89
N MET A 16 1.15 -12.76 2.90
CA MET A 16 1.06 -11.52 2.11
C MET A 16 -0.24 -11.41 1.33
N LEU A 17 -0.72 -12.51 0.73
CA LEU A 17 -1.97 -12.50 -0.03
C LEU A 17 -3.17 -12.23 0.88
N ARG A 18 -3.21 -12.87 2.05
CA ARG A 18 -4.23 -12.63 3.08
C ARG A 18 -4.23 -11.19 3.57
N SER A 19 -3.04 -10.62 3.79
CA SER A 19 -2.86 -9.22 4.18
C SER A 19 -3.38 -8.27 3.08
N LYS A 20 -3.02 -8.49 1.81
CA LYS A 20 -3.53 -7.70 0.67
C LYS A 20 -5.05 -7.72 0.57
N ILE A 21 -5.66 -8.90 0.75
CA ILE A 21 -7.12 -9.05 0.73
C ILE A 21 -7.74 -8.30 1.90
N PHE A 22 -7.20 -8.46 3.11
CA PHE A 22 -7.68 -7.76 4.30
C PHE A 22 -7.66 -6.24 4.11
N TRP A 23 -6.54 -5.68 3.67
CA TRP A 23 -6.42 -4.24 3.43
C TRP A 23 -7.29 -3.74 2.28
N SER A 24 -7.48 -4.54 1.23
CA SER A 24 -8.44 -4.23 0.16
C SER A 24 -9.87 -4.15 0.70
N ILE A 25 -10.25 -5.04 1.61
CA ILE A 25 -11.56 -5.01 2.28
C ILE A 25 -11.68 -3.77 3.17
N CYS A 26 -10.65 -3.44 3.96
CA CYS A 26 -10.63 -2.21 4.76
C CYS A 26 -10.80 -0.95 3.90
N LEU A 27 -10.13 -0.90 2.75
CA LEU A 27 -10.28 0.19 1.78
C LEU A 27 -11.72 0.27 1.26
N LEU A 28 -12.32 -0.87 0.90
CA LEU A 28 -13.70 -0.94 0.41
C LEU A 28 -14.70 -0.48 1.48
N VAL A 29 -14.48 -0.86 2.73
CA VAL A 29 -15.28 -0.39 3.88
C VAL A 29 -15.14 1.12 4.07
N ALA A 30 -13.92 1.68 3.98
CA ALA A 30 -13.71 3.13 4.08
C ALA A 30 -14.48 3.89 2.99
N VAL A 31 -14.41 3.42 1.74
CA VAL A 31 -15.15 4.02 0.61
C VAL A 31 -16.66 3.90 0.80
N SER A 32 -17.13 2.75 1.31
CA SER A 32 -18.55 2.52 1.57
C SER A 32 -19.09 3.42 2.69
N LEU A 33 -18.32 3.61 3.77
CA LEU A 33 -18.66 4.53 4.85
C LEU A 33 -18.69 5.98 4.36
N PHE A 34 -17.76 6.37 3.48
CA PHE A 34 -17.76 7.68 2.86
C PHE A 34 -19.03 7.89 2.02
N LEU A 35 -19.40 6.95 1.17
CA LEU A 35 -20.65 6.98 0.40
C LEU A 35 -21.88 7.06 1.30
N ALA A 36 -21.94 6.24 2.36
CA ALA A 36 -23.02 6.27 3.33
C ALA A 36 -23.13 7.63 4.04
N SER A 37 -21.99 8.26 4.37
CA SER A 37 -21.97 9.59 4.99
C SER A 37 -22.55 10.68 4.08
N LEU A 38 -22.40 10.55 2.76
CA LEU A 38 -22.99 11.49 1.79
C LEU A 38 -24.51 11.31 1.69
N VAL A 39 -24.99 10.06 1.72
CA VAL A 39 -26.42 9.74 1.64
C VAL A 39 -27.14 10.15 2.92
N GLU A 40 -26.59 9.81 4.08
CA GLU A 40 -27.19 10.10 5.39
C GLU A 40 -26.86 11.52 5.89
N GLN A 41 -26.03 12.28 5.17
CA GLN A 41 -25.51 13.59 5.59
C GLN A 41 -24.93 13.59 7.01
N ASN A 42 -24.32 12.48 7.40
CA ASN A 42 -23.89 12.23 8.76
C ASN A 42 -22.38 12.50 8.90
N LEU A 43 -22.06 13.60 9.58
CA LEU A 43 -20.68 14.04 9.83
C LEU A 43 -19.86 13.02 10.64
N TRP A 44 -20.49 12.22 11.51
CA TRP A 44 -19.78 11.20 12.29
C TRP A 44 -19.34 10.02 11.42
N LEU A 45 -20.17 9.62 10.46
CA LEU A 45 -19.80 8.59 9.48
C LEU A 45 -18.66 9.08 8.58
N LEU A 46 -18.68 10.36 8.19
CA LEU A 46 -17.61 10.96 7.40
C LEU A 46 -16.28 10.97 8.17
N LEU A 47 -16.31 11.34 9.44
CA LEU A 47 -15.13 11.35 10.30
C LEU A 47 -14.59 9.93 10.52
N GLY A 48 -15.47 8.95 10.74
CA GLY A 48 -15.12 7.54 10.80
C GLY A 48 -14.47 7.02 9.51
N ALA A 49 -15.05 7.34 8.35
CA ALA A 49 -14.48 6.99 7.05
C ALA A 49 -13.08 7.59 6.87
N GLY A 50 -12.88 8.86 7.27
CA GLY A 50 -11.59 9.53 7.23
C GLY A 50 -10.52 8.85 8.10
N ILE A 51 -10.87 8.44 9.32
CA ILE A 51 -9.96 7.70 10.21
C ILE A 51 -9.58 6.35 9.58
N VAL A 52 -10.56 5.57 9.13
CA VAL A 52 -10.31 4.24 8.53
C VAL A 52 -9.47 4.37 7.25
N ALA A 53 -9.75 5.38 6.42
CA ALA A 53 -8.97 5.67 5.22
C ALA A 53 -7.52 6.04 5.56
N THR A 54 -7.31 6.86 6.59
CA THR A 54 -5.97 7.27 7.03
C THR A 54 -5.17 6.07 7.55
N ILE A 55 -5.77 5.26 8.42
CA ILE A 55 -5.15 4.03 8.96
C ILE A 55 -4.80 3.07 7.82
N THR A 56 -5.73 2.87 6.89
CA THR A 56 -5.51 2.02 5.72
C THR A 56 -4.39 2.57 4.85
N TYR A 57 -4.34 3.87 4.60
CA TYR A 57 -3.26 4.48 3.83
C TYR A 57 -1.89 4.24 4.48
N PHE A 58 -1.72 4.55 5.77
CA PHE A 58 -0.41 4.44 6.42
C PHE A 58 0.05 2.99 6.64
N LEU A 59 -0.85 2.08 7.01
CA LEU A 59 -0.47 0.70 7.35
C LEU A 59 -0.50 -0.24 6.14
N ALA A 60 -1.31 0.06 5.13
CA ALA A 60 -1.42 -0.78 3.94
C ALA A 60 -0.55 -0.31 2.78
N ASP A 61 0.12 0.85 2.84
CA ASP A 61 0.90 1.38 1.70
C ASP A 61 1.92 0.35 1.19
N ASP A 62 2.68 -0.22 2.12
CA ASP A 62 3.71 -1.22 1.82
C ASP A 62 3.13 -2.56 1.36
N VAL A 63 1.85 -2.83 1.60
CA VAL A 63 1.20 -4.10 1.24
C VAL A 63 0.43 -3.98 -0.07
N LEU A 64 -0.41 -2.96 -0.21
CA LEU A 64 -1.23 -2.71 -1.39
C LEU A 64 -0.43 -2.08 -2.53
N PHE A 65 0.48 -1.15 -2.21
CA PHE A 65 1.22 -0.37 -3.20
C PHE A 65 2.69 -0.75 -3.32
N ALA A 66 3.13 -1.86 -2.72
CA ALA A 66 4.50 -2.37 -2.77
C ALA A 66 5.12 -2.29 -4.18
N GLU A 67 4.40 -2.81 -5.18
CA GLU A 67 4.88 -2.86 -6.57
C GLU A 67 4.95 -1.46 -7.21
N TYR A 68 4.01 -0.59 -6.86
CA TYR A 68 3.99 0.79 -7.33
C TYR A 68 5.12 1.62 -6.68
N ASN A 69 5.37 1.43 -5.39
CA ASN A 69 6.46 2.07 -4.66
C ASN A 69 7.82 1.62 -5.20
N GLN A 70 8.01 0.33 -5.46
CA GLN A 70 9.23 -0.19 -6.07
C GLN A 70 9.50 0.46 -7.44
N LYS A 71 8.47 0.62 -8.28
CA LYS A 71 8.59 1.33 -9.58
C LYS A 71 8.91 2.80 -9.40
N ARG A 72 8.34 3.49 -8.40
CA ARG A 72 8.68 4.88 -8.07
C ARG A 72 10.13 5.02 -7.61
N GLU A 73 10.59 4.12 -6.77
CA GLU A 73 11.94 4.17 -6.22
C GLU A 73 12.99 3.92 -7.30
N LEU A 74 12.76 2.94 -8.18
CA LEU A 74 13.59 2.73 -9.38
C LEU A 74 13.66 3.98 -10.27
N LYS A 75 12.55 4.71 -10.45
CA LYS A 75 12.56 5.98 -11.19
C LYS A 75 13.40 7.04 -10.47
N ARG A 76 13.28 7.17 -9.15
CA ARG A 76 14.09 8.12 -8.35
C ARG A 76 15.58 7.81 -8.46
N GLN A 77 15.96 6.53 -8.31
CA GLN A 77 17.35 6.10 -8.43
C GLN A 77 17.93 6.39 -9.83
N LYS A 78 17.14 6.16 -10.90
CA LYS A 78 17.55 6.50 -12.28
C LYS A 78 17.77 8.01 -12.46
N LEU A 79 16.86 8.83 -11.95
CA LEU A 79 17.00 10.29 -12.00
C LEU A 79 18.23 10.76 -11.22
N GLN A 80 18.44 10.23 -10.02
CA GLN A 80 19.59 10.59 -9.19
C GLN A 80 20.92 10.24 -9.86
N LYS A 81 21.02 9.02 -10.44
CA LYS A 81 22.19 8.64 -11.25
C LYS A 81 22.42 9.60 -12.43
N ALA A 82 21.35 10.00 -13.13
CA ALA A 82 21.46 10.94 -14.25
C ALA A 82 21.90 12.36 -13.82
N PHE A 83 21.61 12.78 -12.58
CA PHE A 83 22.12 14.04 -12.03
C PHE A 83 23.59 13.93 -11.63
N ASP A 84 23.99 12.84 -10.95
CA ASP A 84 25.37 12.64 -10.52
C ASP A 84 26.33 12.43 -11.71
N ASP A 85 25.89 11.74 -12.77
CA ASP A 85 26.67 11.59 -14.00
C ASP A 85 26.88 12.92 -14.75
N ARG A 86 25.94 13.87 -14.62
CA ARG A 86 26.09 15.23 -15.17
C ARG A 86 27.11 16.04 -14.35
N ARG A 87 27.04 15.97 -13.02
CA ARG A 87 28.01 16.66 -12.14
C ARG A 87 29.45 16.16 -12.25
N LYS A 88 29.68 14.92 -12.69
CA LYS A 88 31.04 14.36 -12.88
C LYS A 88 31.67 14.70 -14.24
N LYS A 89 30.90 15.25 -15.16
CA LYS A 89 31.35 15.63 -16.51
C LYS A 89 31.71 17.12 -16.63
N GLU A 90 31.38 17.91 -15.61
CA GLU A 90 31.85 19.29 -15.39
C GLU A 90 33.14 19.28 -14.58
#